data_AF-A0A1S1Q719-F1
#
_entry.id   AF-A0A1S1Q719-F1
#
_cell.length_a   1.000
_cell.length_b   1.000
_cell.length_c   1.000
_cell.angle_alpha   90.00
_cell.angle_beta   90.00
_cell.angle_gamma   90.00
#
_symmetry.space_group_name_H-M   'P 1'
#
loop_
_entity.id
_entity.type
_entity.pdbx_description
1 polymer ?
#
loop_
_entity_poly.entity_id
_entity_poly.type
_entity_poly.pdbx_seq_one_letter_code
_entity_poly.pdbx_strand_id
1 'polypeptide(L)'
;MRAIGTTATTVFLPWVEVLDIGLRNLAEQALAEPGVASVELLDDCRSRILFLTKPADVLAEERAAAQEEEQAAEHPAAEPAR
;
A
#
# COMPACT_ATOMS: atom_id res chain seq x y z
N MET A 1 8.91 0.35 -20.54
CA MET A 1 7.85 0.58 -19.54
C MET A 1 8.46 0.45 -18.16
N ARG A 2 8.64 1.55 -17.42
CA ARG A 2 9.09 1.51 -16.02
C ARG A 2 7.85 1.26 -15.16
N ALA A 3 7.74 0.07 -14.57
CA ALA A 3 7.01 -0.04 -13.32
C ALA A 3 7.82 0.77 -12.30
N ILE A 4 7.30 1.92 -11.87
CA ILE A 4 7.82 2.58 -10.68
C ILE A 4 7.35 1.69 -9.53
N GLY A 5 8.05 0.59 -9.30
CA GLY A 5 7.88 -0.22 -8.11
C GLY A 5 8.36 0.64 -6.95
N THR A 6 7.43 1.12 -6.14
CA THR A 6 7.74 1.80 -4.89
C THR A 6 8.68 0.93 -4.06
N THR A 7 9.72 1.54 -3.49
CA THR A 7 10.65 0.85 -2.61
C THR A 7 9.86 0.29 -1.42
N ALA A 8 9.97 -1.02 -1.18
CA ALA A 8 9.35 -1.65 -0.02
C ALA A 8 9.74 -0.89 1.25
N THR A 9 8.75 -0.42 2.00
CA THR A 9 8.97 0.24 3.29
C THR A 9 9.04 -0.82 4.37
N THR A 10 10.17 -0.88 5.09
CA THR A 10 10.37 -1.81 6.20
C THR A 10 10.08 -1.10 7.51
N VAL A 11 9.19 -1.67 8.32
CA VAL A 11 8.86 -1.19 9.66
C VAL A 11 9.26 -2.25 10.69
N PHE A 12 9.99 -1.84 11.72
CA PHE A 12 10.34 -2.71 12.85
C PHE A 12 9.42 -2.40 14.02
N LEU A 13 8.69 -3.43 14.49
CA LEU A 13 7.77 -3.32 15.63
C LEU A 13 8.32 -4.04 16.86
N PRO A 14 8.11 -3.52 18.08
CA PRO A 14 8.41 -4.23 19.31
C PRO A 14 7.65 -5.56 19.40
N TRP A 15 8.30 -6.62 19.90
CA TRP A 15 7.67 -7.94 20.01
C TRP A 15 6.38 -7.94 20.85
N VAL A 16 6.31 -7.09 21.88
CA VAL A 16 5.10 -6.96 22.72
C VAL A 16 3.89 -6.46 21.93
N GLU A 17 4.08 -5.50 21.02
CA GLU A 17 3.01 -4.98 20.16
C GLU A 17 2.58 -6.04 19.13
N VAL A 18 3.54 -6.79 18.59
CA VAL A 18 3.27 -7.90 17.66
C VAL A 18 2.44 -8.99 18.33
N LEU A 19 2.72 -9.31 19.59
CA LEU A 19 1.95 -10.30 20.35
C LEU A 19 0.55 -9.81 20.71
N ASP A 20 0.40 -8.54 21.06
CA ASP A 20 -0.88 -7.95 21.47
C ASP A 20 -1.86 -7.83 20.30
N ILE A 21 -1.39 -7.33 19.16
CA ILE A 21 -2.24 -7.11 17.97
C ILE A 21 -2.36 -8.40 17.13
N GLY A 22 -1.26 -9.16 17.04
CA GLY A 22 -1.13 -10.35 16.21
C GLY A 22 -0.67 -10.03 14.78
N LEU A 23 0.24 -10.86 14.25
CA LEU A 23 0.85 -10.70 12.91
C LEU A 23 -0.16 -10.56 11.78
N ARG A 24 -1.25 -11.34 11.82
CA ARG A 24 -2.28 -11.30 10.78
C ARG A 24 -3.03 -9.96 10.76
N ASN A 25 -3.45 -9.48 11.93
CA ASN A 25 -4.15 -8.20 12.04
C ASN A 25 -3.25 -7.03 11.62
N LEU A 26 -1.97 -7.05 12.00
CA LEU A 26 -0.99 -6.05 11.55
C LEU A 26 -0.83 -6.04 10.03
N ALA A 27 -0.73 -7.22 9.41
CA ALA A 27 -0.61 -7.32 7.96
C ALA A 27 -1.89 -6.90 7.24
N GLU A 28 -3.08 -7.19 7.78
CA GLU A 28 -4.35 -6.74 7.23
C GLU A 28 -4.51 -5.21 7.35
N GLN A 29 -4.07 -4.60 8.45
CA GLN A 29 -4.03 -3.13 8.59
C GLN A 29 -3.07 -2.50 7.59
N ALA A 30 -1.87 -3.05 7.43
CA ALA A 30 -0.91 -2.56 6.44
C ALA A 30 -1.43 -2.72 5.01
N LEU A 31 -2.16 -3.80 4.70
CA LEU A 31 -2.81 -3.98 3.41
C LEU A 31 -3.98 -3.02 3.21
N ALA A 32 -4.66 -2.56 4.25
CA ALA A 32 -5.74 -1.58 4.09
C ALA A 32 -5.22 -0.21 3.59
N GLU A 33 -3.92 0.07 3.74
CA GLU A 33 -3.31 1.29 3.22
C GLU A 33 -3.34 1.33 1.67
N PRO A 34 -3.79 2.46 1.08
CA PRO A 34 -3.79 2.63 -0.37
C PRO A 34 -2.38 2.47 -0.97
N GLY A 35 -2.29 1.72 -2.07
CA GLY A 35 -1.03 1.51 -2.77
C GLY A 35 -0.12 0.44 -2.15
N VAL A 36 -0.49 -0.15 -1.00
CA VAL A 36 0.18 -1.35 -0.49
C VAL A 36 -0.36 -2.59 -1.21
N ALA A 37 0.51 -3.28 -1.94
CA ALA A 37 0.14 -4.46 -2.71
C ALA A 37 0.35 -5.79 -1.96
N SER A 38 1.32 -5.84 -1.07
CA SER A 38 1.69 -7.05 -0.33
C SER A 38 2.44 -6.71 0.94
N VAL A 39 2.34 -7.61 1.92
CA VAL A 39 3.12 -7.58 3.16
C VAL A 39 4.04 -8.80 3.17
N GLU A 40 5.30 -8.55 3.47
CA GLU A 40 6.33 -9.56 3.60
C GLU A 40 6.91 -9.56 5.01
N LEU A 41 7.19 -10.74 5.55
CA LEU A 41 7.91 -10.90 6.81
C LEU A 41 9.40 -11.04 6.52
N LEU A 42 10.22 -10.36 7.32
CA LEU A 42 11.67 -10.43 7.27
C LEU A 42 12.18 -11.15 8.51
N ASP A 43 12.98 -12.21 8.33
CA ASP A 43 13.67 -12.86 9.45
C ASP A 43 15.05 -12.23 9.71
N ASP A 44 15.70 -12.65 10.80
CA ASP A 44 17.04 -12.17 11.18
C ASP A 44 18.13 -12.53 10.15
N CYS A 45 17.88 -13.54 9.32
CA CYS A 45 18.73 -13.92 8.20
C CYS A 45 18.44 -13.12 6.91
N ARG A 46 17.49 -12.18 6.96
CA ARG A 46 16.99 -11.37 5.84
C ARG A 46 16.26 -12.17 4.77
N SER A 47 15.77 -13.37 5.10
CA SER A 47 14.82 -14.06 4.23
C SER A 47 13.52 -13.27 4.17
N ARG A 48 12.98 -13.14 2.96
CA ARG A 48 11.71 -12.43 2.70
C ARG A 48 10.63 -13.46 2.41
N ILE A 49 9.58 -13.46 3.23
CA ILE A 49 8.46 -14.39 3.11
C ILE A 49 7.22 -13.57 2.75
N LEU A 50 6.67 -13.78 1.56
CA LEU A 50 5.37 -13.22 1.18
C LEU A 50 4.30 -13.76 2.13
N PHE A 51 3.70 -12.89 2.91
CA PHE A 51 2.77 -13.28 3.96
C PHE A 51 1.32 -13.08 3.52
N LEU A 52 0.97 -11.87 3.09
CA LEU A 52 -0.35 -11.56 2.52
C LEU A 52 -0.21 -10.66 1.31
N THR A 53 -1.14 -10.80 0.37
CA THR A 53 -1.22 -10.01 -0.85
C THR A 53 -2.62 -9.44 -0.97
N LYS A 54 -2.72 -8.17 -1.38
CA LYS A 54 -4.01 -7.56 -1.70
C LYS A 54 -4.59 -8.21 -2.96
N PRO A 55 -5.90 -8.51 -3.00
CA PRO A 55 -6.55 -8.99 -4.22
C PRO A 55 -6.32 -8.04 -5.40
N ALA A 56 -6.18 -8.59 -6.61
CA ALA A 56 -5.79 -7.83 -7.79
C ALA A 56 -6.87 -6.83 -8.25
N ASP A 57 -8.13 -7.17 -8.02
CA ASP A 57 -9.32 -6.33 -8.24
C ASP A 57 -9.28 -5.08 -7.37
N VAL A 58 -9.05 -5.23 -6.06
CA VAL A 58 -8.94 -4.09 -5.13
C VAL A 58 -7.77 -3.17 -5.53
N LEU A 59 -6.63 -3.76 -5.92
CA LEU A 59 -5.47 -2.98 -6.40
C LEU A 59 -5.72 -2.25 -7.72
N ALA A 60 -6.62 -2.76 -8.57
CA ALA A 60 -6.97 -2.10 -9.81
C ALA A 60 -7.88 -0.90 -9.54
N GLU A 61 -8.84 -1.04 -8.62
CA GLU A 61 -9.72 0.03 -8.17
C GLU A 61 -8.94 1.19 -7.53
N GLU A 62 -8.03 0.90 -6.60
CA GLU A 62 -7.18 1.92 -5.97
C GLU A 62 -6.33 2.70 -6.99
N ARG A 63 -5.82 2.00 -8.01
CA ARG A 63 -5.03 2.63 -9.08
C ARG A 63 -5.88 3.53 -9.98
N ALA A 64 -7.11 3.12 -10.29
CA ALA A 64 -8.03 3.94 -11.07
C ALA A 64 -8.40 5.22 -10.29
N ALA A 65 -8.72 5.09 -9.00
CA ALA A 65 -9.03 6.23 -8.13
C ALA A 65 -7.85 7.22 -8.05
N ALA A 66 -6.62 6.74 -7.87
CA ALA A 66 -5.44 7.60 -7.83
C ALA A 66 -5.20 8.36 -9.16
N GLN A 67 -5.52 7.74 -10.31
CA GLN A 67 -5.41 8.40 -11.62
C GLN A 67 -6.48 9.48 -11.81
N GLU A 68 -7.69 9.27 -11.32
CA GLU A 68 -8.76 10.28 -11.37
C GLU A 68 -8.40 11.51 -10.52
N GLU A 69 -7.84 11.30 -9.33
CA GLU A 69 -7.36 12.40 -8.47
C GLU A 69 -6.21 13.19 -9.11
N GLU A 70 -5.24 12.50 -9.73
CA GLU A 70 -4.14 13.15 -10.45
C GLU A 70 -4.64 13.99 -11.63
N GLN A 71 -5.60 13.47 -12.40
CA GLN A 71 -6.21 14.20 -13.52
C GLN A 71 -7.05 15.40 -13.06
N ALA A 72 -7.78 15.26 -11.95
CA ALA A 72 -8.55 16.35 -11.36
C ALA A 72 -7.64 17.46 -10.79
N ALA A 73 -6.48 17.10 -10.25
CA ALA A 73 -5.47 18.05 -9.79
C ALA A 73 -4.77 18.80 -10.94
N GLU A 74 -4.62 18.16 -12.11
CA GLU A 74 -3.97 18.75 -13.29
C GLU A 74 -4.92 19.66 -14.11
N HIS A 75 -6.23 19.40 -14.07
CA HIS A 75 -7.27 20.27 -14.66
C HIS A 75 -8.23 20.80 -13.59
N PRO A 76 -7.84 21.82 -12.78
CA PRO A 76 -8.82 22.55 -12.00
C PRO A 76 -9.78 23.24 -12.98
N ALA A 77 -11.07 22.95 -12.85
CA ALA A 77 -12.13 23.47 -13.70
C ALA A 77 -11.92 24.96 -13.99
N ALA A 78 -11.80 25.30 -15.28
CA ALA A 78 -11.72 26.68 -15.73
C ALA A 78 -12.93 27.45 -15.18
N GLU A 79 -12.66 28.38 -14.26
CA GLU A 79 -13.63 29.31 -13.72
C GLU A 79 -14.32 30.03 -14.90
N PRO A 80 -15.66 30.02 -15.01
CA PRO A 80 -16.33 30.73 -16.08
C PRO A 80 -16.21 32.24 -15.80
N ALA A 81 -15.27 32.88 -16.49
CA ALA A 81 -15.15 34.33 -16.52
C ALA A 81 -16.49 34.92 -16.99
N ARG A 82 -17.12 35.70 -16.11
CA ARG A 82 -18.35 36.46 -16.39
C ARG A 82 -18.03 37.73 -17.18
#